data_AF-A0A0R0L351-F1
#
_entry.id   AF-A0A0R0L351-F1
#
_cell.length_a   1.000
_cell.length_b   1.000
_cell.length_c   1.000
_cell.angle_alpha   90.00
_cell.angle_beta   90.00
_cell.angle_gamma   90.00
#
_symmetry.space_group_name_H-M   'P 1'
#
loop_
_entity.id
_entity.type
_entity.pdbx_description
1 polymer ?
#
loop_
_entity_poly.entity_id
_entity_poly.type
_entity_poly.pdbx_seq_one_letter_code
_entity_poly.pdbx_strand_id
1 'polypeptide(L)'
;MENKNNNSGESELRVVVVIFLLKGRSILLGRCRSAVGNATFTLLGGHLEFEQPKKCHYVTIFMRVMVDVDVVKEQVPQNLEPTKCDGWDWYEWDHLSHPLFGPLEKMVKGAFDPFPI
;
A
#
# COMPACT_ATOMS: atom_id res chain seq x y z
N MET A 1 34.03 -36.88 -1.70
CA MET A 1 32.58 -36.89 -1.96
C MET A 1 31.90 -36.20 -0.79
N GLU A 2 31.71 -34.87 -0.88
CA GLU A 2 30.71 -34.08 -0.13
C GLU A 2 30.87 -32.63 -0.62
N ASN A 3 30.13 -32.26 -1.67
CA ASN A 3 29.93 -30.85 -2.00
C ASN A 3 28.83 -30.33 -1.08
N LYS A 4 29.22 -29.72 0.03
CA LYS A 4 28.32 -28.95 0.89
C LYS A 4 27.90 -27.70 0.11
N ASN A 5 26.75 -27.79 -0.57
CA ASN A 5 26.04 -26.63 -1.10
C ASN A 5 25.61 -25.74 0.08
N ASN A 6 26.47 -24.80 0.45
CA ASN A 6 26.13 -23.67 1.30
C ASN A 6 25.21 -22.73 0.50
N ASN A 7 23.91 -23.03 0.48
CA ASN A 7 22.89 -22.06 0.09
C ASN A 7 22.25 -21.52 1.38
N SER A 8 23.03 -20.78 2.17
CA SER A 8 22.51 -19.98 3.27
C SER A 8 21.62 -18.90 2.66
N GLY A 9 20.31 -19.01 2.88
CA GLY A 9 19.26 -18.22 2.22
C GLY A 9 19.54 -16.73 2.18
N GLU A 10 20.03 -16.28 1.03
CA GLU A 10 20.30 -14.89 0.71
C GLU A 10 18.97 -14.12 0.72
N SER A 11 18.88 -13.07 1.53
CA SER A 11 17.63 -12.31 1.63
C SER A 11 17.46 -11.44 0.40
N GLU A 12 16.33 -11.60 -0.31
CA GLU A 12 16.06 -10.81 -1.51
C GLU A 12 15.59 -9.40 -1.11
N LEU A 13 16.24 -8.37 -1.67
CA LEU A 13 15.84 -6.98 -1.47
C LEU A 13 14.70 -6.65 -2.43
N ARG A 14 13.53 -6.29 -1.91
CA ARG A 14 12.35 -5.95 -2.71
C ARG A 14 11.98 -4.50 -2.47
N VAL A 15 11.91 -3.71 -3.54
CA VAL A 15 11.47 -2.31 -3.46
C VAL A 15 10.01 -2.23 -3.86
N VAL A 16 9.20 -1.57 -3.04
CA VAL A 16 7.78 -1.37 -3.29
C VAL A 16 7.48 0.11 -3.24
N VAL A 17 6.76 0.61 -4.23
CA VAL A 17 6.24 1.98 -4.22
C VAL A 17 4.77 1.94 -3.80
N VAL A 18 4.42 2.79 -2.85
CA VAL A 18 3.05 3.03 -2.40
C VAL A 18 2.74 4.52 -2.57
N ILE A 19 1.55 4.82 -3.04
CA ILE A 19 1.12 6.15 -3.46
C ILE A 19 0.04 6.64 -2.51
N PHE A 20 0.31 7.76 -1.85
CA PHE A 20 -0.72 8.64 -1.31
C PHE A 20 -1.26 9.50 -2.46
N LEU A 21 -2.38 9.07 -3.04
CA LEU A 21 -3.11 9.90 -3.99
C LEU A 21 -4.03 10.84 -3.21
N LEU A 22 -3.74 12.14 -3.28
CA LEU A 22 -4.35 13.19 -2.48
C LEU A 22 -5.35 14.00 -3.32
N LYS A 23 -6.59 14.11 -2.83
CA LYS A 23 -7.65 14.98 -3.38
C LYS A 23 -8.25 15.79 -2.22
N GLY A 24 -7.92 17.08 -2.14
CA GLY A 24 -8.27 17.90 -0.98
C GLY A 24 -7.63 17.36 0.31
N ARG A 25 -8.44 17.06 1.33
CA ARG A 25 -8.02 16.39 2.58
C ARG A 25 -8.35 14.89 2.61
N SER A 26 -8.61 14.31 1.43
CA SER A 26 -8.91 12.89 1.28
C SER A 26 -7.78 12.15 0.57
N ILE A 27 -7.68 10.87 0.87
CA ILE A 27 -6.75 9.93 0.24
C ILE A 27 -7.52 8.78 -0.41
N LEU A 28 -6.98 8.25 -1.51
CA LEU A 28 -7.55 7.05 -2.12
C LEU A 28 -7.05 5.79 -1.41
N LEU A 29 -7.98 4.98 -0.89
CA LEU A 29 -7.69 3.68 -0.28
C LEU A 29 -8.48 2.58 -0.97
N GLY A 30 -7.90 1.38 -0.95
CA GLY A 30 -8.56 0.17 -1.39
C GLY A 30 -8.51 -0.90 -0.33
N ARG A 31 -9.52 -1.79 -0.34
CA ARG A 31 -9.58 -2.91 0.60
C ARG A 31 -8.93 -4.14 -0.03
N CYS A 32 -7.82 -4.58 0.54
CA CYS A 32 -6.95 -5.59 -0.06
C CYS A 32 -7.54 -7.00 0.05
N ARG A 33 -7.49 -7.76 -1.05
CA ARG A 33 -7.62 -9.22 -1.09
C ARG A 33 -6.24 -9.82 -1.30
N SER A 34 -5.58 -10.17 -0.21
CA SER A 34 -4.24 -10.75 -0.24
C SER A 34 -4.06 -11.73 0.91
N ALA A 35 -3.10 -12.65 0.78
CA ALA A 35 -2.69 -13.53 1.86
C ALA A 35 -2.19 -12.76 3.09
N VAL A 36 -1.59 -11.59 2.87
CA VAL A 36 -1.10 -10.70 3.92
C VAL A 36 -1.94 -9.42 3.91
N GLY A 37 -2.62 -9.14 5.02
CA GLY A 37 -3.47 -7.95 5.15
C GLY A 37 -4.86 -8.09 4.51
N ASN A 38 -5.39 -9.32 4.40
CA ASN A 38 -6.73 -9.53 3.87
C ASN A 38 -7.77 -8.64 4.57
N ALA A 39 -8.66 -8.04 3.79
CA ALA A 39 -9.75 -7.18 4.24
C ALA A 39 -9.32 -5.89 4.96
N THR A 40 -8.04 -5.50 4.88
CA THR A 40 -7.53 -4.21 5.40
C THR A 40 -7.51 -3.13 4.32
N PHE A 41 -7.66 -1.87 4.73
CA PHE A 41 -7.55 -0.71 3.86
C PHE A 41 -6.08 -0.31 3.69
N THR A 42 -5.65 -0.15 2.44
CA THR A 42 -4.26 0.18 2.09
C THR A 42 -4.21 1.21 0.96
N LEU A 43 -3.05 1.85 0.83
CA LEU A 43 -2.74 2.75 -0.26
C LEU A 43 -2.62 2.00 -1.59
N LEU A 44 -2.78 2.75 -2.68
CA LEU A 44 -2.40 2.32 -4.03
C LEU A 44 -0.93 1.89 -4.03
N GLY A 45 -0.61 0.71 -4.55
CA GLY A 45 0.77 0.25 -4.54
C GLY A 45 1.00 -1.00 -5.35
N GLY A 46 2.28 -1.31 -5.55
CA GLY A 46 2.71 -2.51 -6.23
C GLY A 46 2.34 -3.78 -5.45
N HIS A 47 2.26 -4.87 -6.21
CA HIS A 47 1.91 -6.21 -5.76
C HIS A 47 2.79 -6.66 -4.58
N LEU A 48 2.28 -6.59 -3.35
CA LEU A 48 2.87 -7.24 -2.18
C LEU A 48 2.46 -8.71 -2.18
N GLU A 49 2.97 -9.46 -3.15
CA GLU A 49 3.01 -10.92 -3.05
C GLU A 49 4.07 -11.28 -2.00
N PHE A 50 3.61 -11.41 -0.77
CA PHE A 50 4.35 -12.10 0.28
C PHE A 50 4.26 -13.59 0.01
N GLU A 51 4.98 -14.06 -1.01
CA GLU A 51 5.27 -15.48 -1.14
C GLU A 51 6.23 -15.86 0.00
N GLN A 52 5.68 -16.46 1.06
CA GLN A 52 6.50 -17.07 2.09
C GLN A 52 7.04 -18.43 1.61
N PRO A 53 8.27 -18.85 2.00
CA PRO A 53 9.16 -18.25 2.99
C PRO A 53 10.53 -17.93 2.39
N LYS A 54 10.63 -17.03 1.40
CA LYS A 54 11.93 -16.41 1.11
C LYS A 54 12.11 -15.23 2.06
N LYS A 55 13.23 -15.21 2.80
CA LYS A 55 13.61 -14.02 3.57
C LYS A 55 13.72 -12.86 2.58
N CYS A 56 12.89 -11.85 2.73
CA CYS A 56 12.95 -10.66 1.90
C CYS A 56 13.08 -9.42 2.78
N HIS A 57 13.89 -8.45 2.36
CA HIS A 57 13.96 -7.13 2.97
C HIS A 57 13.18 -6.17 2.08
N TYR A 58 12.04 -5.67 2.58
CA TYR A 58 11.22 -4.73 1.84
C TYR A 58 11.66 -3.29 2.13
N VAL A 59 12.02 -2.56 1.08
CA VAL A 59 12.17 -1.10 1.12
C VAL A 59 10.92 -0.50 0.52
N THR A 60 10.17 0.24 1.32
CA THR A 60 8.92 0.86 0.89
C THR A 60 9.14 2.34 0.65
N ILE A 61 8.96 2.78 -0.60
CA ILE A 61 8.97 4.20 -0.99
C ILE A 61 7.54 4.70 -0.94
N PHE A 62 7.27 5.66 -0.06
CA PHE A 62 6.00 6.36 -0.01
C PHE A 62 6.08 7.60 -0.90
N MET A 63 5.28 7.63 -1.94
CA MET A 63 5.19 8.73 -2.89
C MET A 63 3.87 9.48 -2.68
N ARG A 64 3.91 10.80 -2.82
CA ARG A 64 2.71 11.65 -2.81
C ARG A 64 2.39 12.08 -4.22
N VAL A 65 1.11 11.98 -4.59
CA VAL A 65 0.60 12.50 -5.84
C VAL A 65 -0.62 13.35 -5.51
N MET A 66 -0.58 14.63 -5.83
CA MET A 66 -1.69 15.55 -5.63
C MET A 66 -2.44 15.69 -6.95
N VAL A 67 -3.75 15.52 -6.89
CA VAL A 67 -4.65 15.80 -8.01
C VAL A 67 -5.45 17.05 -7.71
N ASP A 68 -5.60 17.90 -8.72
CA ASP A 68 -6.43 19.09 -8.64
C ASP A 68 -7.90 18.65 -8.56
N VAL A 69 -8.58 19.07 -7.49
CA VAL A 69 -9.96 18.69 -7.18
C VAL A 69 -10.91 19.11 -8.30
N ASP A 70 -10.65 20.26 -8.94
CA ASP A 70 -11.49 20.79 -10.02
C ASP A 70 -11.27 20.00 -11.32
N VAL A 71 -10.05 19.48 -11.53
CA VAL A 71 -9.72 18.65 -12.70
C VAL A 71 -10.30 17.24 -12.58
N VAL A 72 -10.25 16.63 -11.38
CA VAL A 72 -10.67 15.23 -11.17
C VAL A 72 -12.05 15.11 -10.52
N LYS A 73 -12.87 16.16 -10.60
CA LYS A 73 -14.16 16.22 -9.90
C LYS A 73 -15.06 15.04 -10.24
N GLU A 74 -15.14 14.68 -11.52
CA GLU A 74 -16.00 13.60 -12.03
C GLU A 74 -15.25 12.28 -12.26
N GLN A 75 -13.93 12.24 -12.02
CA GLN A 75 -13.18 10.99 -12.15
C GLN A 75 -13.43 10.09 -10.94
N VAL A 76 -14.02 8.93 -11.21
CA VAL A 76 -14.26 7.90 -10.21
C VAL A 76 -13.24 6.76 -10.41
N PRO A 77 -12.57 6.32 -9.34
CA PRO A 77 -11.68 5.16 -9.39
C PRO A 77 -12.39 3.91 -9.94
N GLN A 78 -11.70 3.15 -10.79
CA GLN A 78 -12.20 1.87 -11.29
C GLN A 78 -11.39 0.71 -10.69
N ASN A 79 -12.10 -0.35 -10.31
CA ASN A 79 -11.44 -1.56 -9.81
C ASN A 79 -10.99 -2.45 -10.97
N LEU A 80 -9.75 -2.28 -11.42
CA LEU A 80 -9.17 -3.03 -12.54
C LEU A 80 -8.58 -4.40 -12.13
N GLU A 81 -8.38 -4.65 -10.83
CA GLU A 81 -7.83 -5.90 -10.31
C GLU A 81 -8.75 -6.49 -9.21
N PRO A 82 -9.98 -6.91 -9.56
CA PRO A 82 -10.97 -7.35 -8.57
C PRO A 82 -10.55 -8.60 -7.80
N THR A 83 -9.57 -9.37 -8.27
CA THR A 83 -9.01 -10.51 -7.51
C THR A 83 -8.09 -10.09 -6.37
N LYS A 84 -7.57 -8.84 -6.40
CA LYS A 84 -6.61 -8.30 -5.43
C LYS A 84 -7.16 -7.18 -4.57
N CYS A 85 -8.24 -6.52 -5.00
CA CYS A 85 -8.84 -5.38 -4.32
C CYS A 85 -10.36 -5.42 -4.43
N ASP A 86 -11.09 -5.08 -3.37
CA ASP A 86 -12.56 -4.98 -3.41
C ASP A 86 -13.05 -3.73 -4.14
N GLY A 87 -12.21 -2.71 -4.25
CA GLY A 87 -12.55 -1.42 -4.82
C GLY A 87 -11.71 -0.30 -4.23
N TRP A 88 -11.84 0.87 -4.82
CA TRP A 88 -11.13 2.08 -4.42
C TRP A 88 -12.12 3.17 -4.09
N ASP A 89 -11.93 3.86 -2.98
CA ASP A 89 -12.76 4.99 -2.58
C ASP A 89 -11.94 6.06 -1.84
N TRP A 90 -12.49 7.27 -1.79
CA TRP A 90 -11.87 8.41 -1.14
C TRP A 90 -12.26 8.47 0.34
N TYR A 91 -11.26 8.59 1.20
CA TYR A 91 -11.46 8.72 2.64
C TYR A 91 -10.82 10.00 3.15
N GLU A 92 -11.57 10.77 3.93
CA GLU A 92 -11.01 11.91 4.66
C GLU A 92 -9.94 11.43 5.64
N TRP A 93 -8.83 12.16 5.71
CA TRP A 93 -7.68 11.78 6.54
C TRP A 93 -8.01 11.62 8.03
N ASP A 94 -8.93 12.43 8.52
CA ASP A 94 -9.34 12.40 9.93
C ASP A 94 -10.43 11.34 10.20
N HIS A 95 -10.96 10.69 9.15
CA HIS A 95 -12.04 9.70 9.21
C HIS A 95 -11.72 8.44 8.38
N LEU A 96 -10.48 7.94 8.46
CA LEU A 96 -10.07 6.75 7.71
C LEU A 96 -10.90 5.51 8.09
N SER A 97 -11.16 4.67 7.10
CA SER A 97 -11.77 3.36 7.33
C SER A 97 -10.79 2.38 7.98
N HIS A 98 -11.35 1.42 8.72
CA HIS A 98 -10.60 0.44 9.49
C HIS A 98 -11.07 -0.99 9.17
N PRO A 99 -10.20 -2.00 9.32
CA PRO A 99 -8.81 -1.94 9.78
C PRO A 99 -7.85 -1.42 8.69
N LEU A 100 -6.84 -0.63 9.08
CA LEU A 100 -5.76 -0.21 8.17
C LEU A 100 -4.70 -1.31 8.04
N PHE A 101 -4.06 -1.40 6.87
CA PHE A 101 -2.92 -2.28 6.67
C PHE A 101 -1.76 -1.85 7.58
N GLY A 102 -1.09 -2.82 8.24
CA GLY A 102 -0.18 -2.56 9.37
C GLY A 102 0.87 -1.44 9.16
N PRO A 103 1.60 -1.39 8.03
CA PRO A 103 2.52 -0.28 7.74
C PRO A 103 1.84 1.09 7.70
N LEU A 104 0.67 1.19 7.06
CA LEU A 104 -0.11 2.44 7.00
C LEU A 104 -0.62 2.81 8.39
N GLU A 105 -1.15 1.85 9.15
CA GLU A 105 -1.62 2.07 10.51
C GLU A 105 -0.50 2.62 11.42
N LYS A 106 0.72 2.08 11.30
CA LYS A 106 1.90 2.57 12.03
C LYS A 106 2.24 4.02 11.68
N MET A 107 2.15 4.40 10.40
CA MET A 107 2.40 5.79 9.98
C MET A 107 1.37 6.75 10.58
N VAL A 108 0.07 6.41 10.50
CA VAL A 108 -1.01 7.23 11.07
C VAL A 108 -0.84 7.39 12.58
N LYS A 109 -0.59 6.28 13.31
CA LYS A 109 -0.34 6.32 14.77
C LYS A 109 0.93 7.10 15.12
N GLY A 110 1.90 7.15 14.21
CA GLY A 110 3.13 7.94 14.33
C GLY A 110 2.95 9.44 14.01
N ALA A 111 1.72 9.91 13.85
CA ALA A 111 1.39 11.30 13.50
C ALA A 111 1.99 11.77 12.16
N PHE A 112 2.20 10.84 11.22
CA PHE A 112 2.51 11.22 9.84
C PHE A 112 1.30 11.93 9.22
N ASP A 113 1.53 13.03 8.52
CA ASP A 113 0.53 13.71 7.69
C ASP A 113 1.04 13.72 6.23
N PRO A 114 0.31 13.11 5.27
CA PRO A 114 0.75 13.06 3.87
C PRO A 114 0.55 14.40 3.15
N PHE A 115 -0.22 15.34 3.66
CA PHE A 115 -0.54 16.58 2.98
C PHE A 115 0.62 17.59 3.09
N PRO A 116 0.80 18.47 2.10
CA PRO A 116 1.77 19.57 2.21
C PRO A 116 1.42 20.51 3.37
N ILE A 117 2.46 21.11 3.96
CA ILE A 117 2.34 22.18 4.96
C ILE A 117 1.87 23.46 4.27
#